data_AF-A0A0C9WP45-F1
#
_entry.id   AF-A0A0C9WP45-F1
#
_cell.length_a   1.000
_cell.length_b   1.000
_cell.length_c   1.000
_cell.angle_alpha   90.00
_cell.angle_beta   90.00
_cell.angle_gamma   90.00
#
_symmetry.space_group_name_H-M   'P 1'
#
loop_
_entity.id
_entity.type
_entity.pdbx_description
1 polymer ?
#
loop_
_entity_poly.entity_id
_entity_poly.type
_entity_poly.pdbx_seq_one_letter_code
_entity_poly.pdbx_strand_id
1 'polypeptide(L)'
;MCLTIDVPPAFISLHPGHLQIFFFKLCKFLRSPATWVFVFDGPNRPTIKRGKAVNSSTAPSWVGPCKDLIECFGFHVHQAPGEGEAELGKLSSHGFIDVILTTDSDIFVFGGSCVLRR
;
A
#
# COMPACT_ATOMS: atom_id res chain seq x y z
N MET A 1 -14.82 1.16 -9.74
CA MET A 1 -13.62 0.31 -9.69
C MET A 1 -12.72 0.85 -8.60
N CYS A 2 -12.75 0.22 -7.43
CA CYS A 2 -11.89 0.53 -6.29
C CYS A 2 -10.58 -0.24 -6.46
N LEU A 3 -9.49 0.49 -6.76
CA LEU A 3 -8.16 -0.09 -6.90
C LEU A 3 -7.37 0.25 -5.65
N THR A 4 -6.85 -0.78 -4.97
CA THR A 4 -6.10 -0.57 -3.73
C THR A 4 -4.63 -0.82 -3.97
N ILE A 5 -3.79 0.16 -3.62
CA ILE A 5 -2.34 0.06 -3.76
C ILE A 5 -1.76 -0.39 -2.43
N ASP A 6 -1.09 -1.53 -2.47
CA ASP A 6 -0.04 -1.82 -1.51
C ASP A 6 1.14 -0.89 -1.79
N VAL A 7 1.53 -0.09 -0.80
CA VAL A 7 2.68 0.82 -0.91
C VAL A 7 3.87 0.17 -0.21
N PRO A 8 4.57 -0.80 -0.84
CA PRO A 8 5.69 -1.43 -0.19
C PRO A 8 6.81 -0.41 0.03
N PRO A 9 7.68 -0.62 1.03
CA PRO A 9 8.84 0.25 1.28
C PRO A 9 9.76 0.45 0.06
N ALA A 10 9.80 -0.54 -0.83
CA ALA A 10 10.55 -0.48 -2.10
C ALA A 10 10.02 0.58 -3.08
N PHE A 11 8.77 1.03 -2.92
CA PHE A 11 8.18 2.07 -3.73
C PHE A 11 8.76 3.47 -3.41
N ILE A 12 9.33 3.65 -2.20
CA ILE A 12 9.69 4.96 -1.62
C ILE A 12 10.99 4.88 -0.78
N SER A 13 11.99 4.11 -1.19
CA SER A 13 13.33 4.21 -0.58
C SER A 13 13.92 5.61 -0.83
N LEU A 14 14.13 6.42 0.21
CA LEU A 14 14.60 7.82 0.10
C LEU A 14 15.90 7.96 -0.71
N HIS A 15 15.76 8.31 -1.98
CA HIS A 15 16.65 9.20 -2.71
C HIS A 15 15.81 10.41 -3.15
N PRO A 16 16.40 11.61 -3.35
CA PRO A 16 15.66 12.84 -3.63
C PRO A 16 14.66 12.78 -4.80
N GLY A 17 14.77 11.79 -5.71
CA GLY A 17 13.81 11.57 -6.80
C GLY A 17 12.56 10.72 -6.49
N HIS A 18 12.48 10.02 -5.36
CA HIS A 18 11.42 9.03 -5.15
C HIS A 18 10.04 9.65 -4.89
N LEU A 19 9.97 10.74 -4.12
CA LEU A 19 8.71 11.46 -3.90
C LEU A 19 8.21 12.11 -5.20
N GLN A 20 9.13 12.59 -6.06
CA GLN A 20 8.80 13.11 -7.38
C GLN A 20 8.26 12.02 -8.31
N ILE A 21 8.86 10.83 -8.31
CA ILE A 21 8.33 9.67 -9.05
C ILE A 21 6.94 9.30 -8.52
N PHE A 22 6.75 9.32 -7.19
CA PHE A 22 5.46 9.04 -6.58
C PHE A 22 4.40 10.06 -6.99
N PHE A 23 4.72 11.35 -6.93
CA PHE A 23 3.87 12.44 -7.44
C PHE A 23 3.38 12.17 -8.87
N PHE A 24 4.30 11.85 -9.80
CA PHE A 24 3.90 11.56 -11.18
C PHE A 24 3.06 10.28 -11.33
N LYS A 25 3.21 9.30 -10.44
CA LYS A 25 2.31 8.14 -10.38
C LYS A 25 0.91 8.55 -9.90
N LEU A 26 0.81 9.38 -8.86
CA LEU A 26 -0.46 9.93 -8.39
C LEU A 26 -1.17 10.75 -9.48
N CYS A 27 -0.44 11.54 -10.27
CA CYS A 27 -1.01 12.22 -11.45
C CYS A 27 -1.60 11.24 -12.48
N LYS A 28 -1.00 10.08 -12.67
CA LYS A 28 -1.54 9.05 -13.58
C LYS A 28 -2.79 8.40 -12.99
N PHE A 29 -2.82 8.14 -11.69
CA PHE A 29 -3.98 7.59 -10.99
C PHE A 29 -5.17 8.56 -11.01
N LEU A 30 -4.92 9.85 -10.84
CA LEU A 30 -5.95 10.89 -10.90
C LEU A 30 -6.67 10.94 -12.26
N ARG A 31 -5.98 10.53 -13.34
CA ARG A 31 -6.54 10.47 -14.70
C ARG A 31 -7.30 9.18 -15.00
N SER A 32 -7.33 8.24 -14.06
CA SER A 32 -8.03 6.97 -14.23
C SER A 32 -9.45 7.04 -13.64
N PRO A 33 -10.44 6.34 -14.22
CA PRO A 33 -11.80 6.27 -13.68
C PRO A 33 -11.89 5.25 -12.53
N ALA A 34 -10.99 5.36 -11.55
CA ALA A 34 -10.90 4.46 -10.41
C ALA A 34 -10.84 5.24 -9.10
N THR A 35 -11.43 4.67 -8.05
CA THR A 35 -11.26 5.14 -6.67
C THR A 35 -10.02 4.49 -6.11
N TRP A 36 -9.07 5.30 -5.62
CA TRP A 36 -7.80 4.80 -5.11
C TRP A 36 -7.78 4.82 -3.59
N VAL A 37 -7.46 3.67 -3.01
CA VAL A 37 -7.24 3.49 -1.57
C VAL A 37 -5.80 3.00 -1.38
N PHE A 38 -5.06 3.63 -0.47
CA PHE A 38 -3.68 3.29 -0.15
C PHE A 38 -3.62 2.66 1.23
N VAL A 39 -3.17 1.41 1.31
CA VAL A 39 -3.13 0.67 2.59
C VAL A 39 -1.70 0.68 3.13
N PHE A 40 -1.56 1.08 4.40
CA PHE A 40 -0.30 1.08 5.12
C PHE A 40 -0.29 0.04 6.23
N ASP A 41 0.89 -0.53 6.51
CA ASP A 41 1.13 -1.46 7.62
C ASP A 41 0.85 -0.83 8.98
N GLY A 42 0.11 -1.55 9.83
CA GLY A 42 -0.24 -1.22 11.19
C GLY A 42 0.80 -1.57 12.26
N PRO A 43 0.52 -1.17 13.52
CA PRO A 43 1.41 -1.41 14.65
C PRO A 43 1.53 -2.89 15.01
N ASN A 44 0.53 -3.72 14.72
CA ASN A 44 0.53 -5.15 15.08
C ASN A 44 1.11 -6.04 13.98
N ARG A 45 1.96 -5.51 13.09
CA ARG A 45 2.70 -6.33 12.13
C ARG A 45 3.67 -7.27 12.85
N PRO A 46 3.89 -8.50 12.35
CA PRO A 46 4.75 -9.46 13.02
C PRO A 46 6.19 -8.94 13.10
N THR A 47 6.83 -9.18 14.24
CA THR A 47 8.23 -8.80 14.49
C THR A 47 9.23 -9.66 13.72
N ILE A 48 8.78 -10.80 13.18
CA ILE A 48 9.55 -11.71 12.34
C ILE A 48 8.75 -11.97 11.07
N LYS A 49 9.29 -11.56 9.91
CA LYS A 49 8.73 -11.87 8.57
C LYS A 49 9.78 -12.65 7.78
N ARG A 50 9.40 -13.82 7.25
CA ARG A 50 10.27 -14.74 6.48
C ARG A 50 11.62 -15.07 7.18
N GLY A 51 11.57 -15.31 8.49
CA GLY A 51 12.75 -15.63 9.30
C GLY A 51 13.69 -14.46 9.58
N LYS A 52 13.33 -13.24 9.19
CA LYS A 52 14.09 -12.02 9.46
C LYS A 52 13.33 -11.12 10.42
N ALA A 53 14.05 -10.51 11.36
CA ALA A 53 13.48 -9.49 12.23
C ALA A 53 13.05 -8.28 11.38
N VAL A 54 11.81 -7.84 11.58
CA VAL A 54 11.30 -6.60 11.00
C VAL A 54 11.71 -5.45 11.92
N ASN A 55 12.26 -4.38 11.37
CA ASN A 55 12.60 -3.19 12.14
C ASN A 55 11.31 -2.46 12.55
N SER A 56 10.77 -2.84 13.70
CA SER A 56 9.52 -2.28 14.25
C SER A 56 9.69 -0.93 14.95
N SER A 57 10.94 -0.48 15.15
CA SER A 57 11.24 0.57 16.13
C SER A 57 10.74 1.97 15.73
N THR A 58 10.54 2.25 14.45
CA THR A 58 9.97 3.54 13.97
C THR A 58 9.44 3.38 12.54
N ALA A 59 8.28 3.97 12.24
CA ALA A 59 7.82 4.12 10.86
C ALA A 59 8.88 4.90 10.06
N PRO A 60 9.22 4.47 8.83
CA PRO A 60 10.19 5.21 8.02
C PRO A 60 9.79 6.68 7.82
N SER A 61 10.77 7.59 7.80
CA SER A 61 10.53 9.04 7.68
C SER A 61 9.77 9.46 6.40
N TRP A 62 9.73 8.61 5.37
CA TRP A 62 8.97 8.88 4.14
C TRP A 62 7.46 8.65 4.28
N VAL A 63 7.00 7.88 5.28
CA VAL A 63 5.59 7.48 5.37
C VAL A 63 4.69 8.70 5.54
N GLY A 64 5.07 9.64 6.41
CA GLY A 64 4.32 10.88 6.65
C GLY A 64 4.14 11.71 5.36
N PRO A 65 5.24 12.17 4.73
CA PRO A 65 5.16 12.95 3.49
C PRO A 65 4.39 12.25 2.35
N CYS A 66 4.41 10.92 2.30
CA CYS A 66 3.66 10.18 1.29
C CYS A 66 2.16 10.15 1.58
N LYS A 67 1.75 9.98 2.84
CA LYS A 67 0.35 10.07 3.25
C LYS A 67 -0.21 11.47 2.96
N ASP A 68 0.53 12.51 3.34
CA ASP A 68 0.14 13.90 3.08
C ASP A 68 -0.07 14.12 1.57
N LEU A 69 0.83 13.60 0.73
CA LEU A 69 0.70 13.75 -0.72
C LEU A 69 -0.50 12.97 -1.29
N ILE A 70 -0.76 11.75 -0.81
CA ILE A 70 -1.92 10.95 -1.23
C ILE A 70 -3.22 11.71 -0.91
N GLU A 71 -3.32 12.24 0.31
CA GLU A 71 -4.48 13.00 0.77
C GLU A 71 -4.66 14.31 -0.01
N CYS A 72 -3.57 15.03 -0.33
CA CYS A 72 -3.62 16.22 -1.19
C CYS A 72 -4.17 15.93 -2.60
N PHE A 73 -3.99 14.71 -3.14
CA PHE A 73 -4.57 14.30 -4.42
C PHE A 73 -6.05 13.89 -4.30
N GLY A 74 -6.62 13.88 -3.09
CA GLY A 74 -7.99 13.47 -2.81
C GLY A 74 -8.19 11.96 -2.77
N PHE A 75 -7.11 11.18 -2.61
CA PHE A 75 -7.19 9.73 -2.45
C PHE A 75 -7.34 9.32 -0.98
N HIS A 76 -7.78 8.08 -0.74
CA HIS A 76 -7.99 7.57 0.61
C HIS A 76 -6.74 6.87 1.14
N VAL A 77 -6.43 7.12 2.41
CA VAL A 77 -5.40 6.40 3.18
C VAL A 77 -6.10 5.49 4.19
N HIS A 78 -5.74 4.21 4.20
CA HIS A 78 -6.20 3.23 5.19
C HIS A 78 -5.00 2.69 5.97
N GLN A 79 -5.15 2.60 7.28
CA GLN A 79 -4.12 2.07 8.17
C GLN A 79 -4.57 0.66 8.59
N ALA A 80 -3.88 -0.37 8.13
CA ALA A 80 -4.15 -1.74 8.53
C ALA A 80 -3.92 -1.91 10.05
N PRO A 81 -4.57 -2.88 10.71
CA PRO A 81 -4.26 -3.22 12.10
C PRO A 81 -2.90 -3.90 12.26
N GLY A 82 -2.46 -4.65 11.23
CA GLY A 82 -1.22 -5.42 11.17
C GLY A 82 -0.57 -5.32 9.79
N GLU A 83 -0.33 -6.43 9.10
CA GLU A 83 0.21 -6.37 7.72
C GLU A 83 -0.82 -5.83 6.72
N GLY A 84 -0.37 -4.92 5.84
CA GLY A 84 -1.19 -4.35 4.78
C GLY A 84 -1.73 -5.42 3.81
N GLU A 85 -0.90 -6.39 3.42
CA GLU A 85 -1.29 -7.50 2.54
C GLU A 85 -2.41 -8.37 3.12
N ALA A 86 -2.36 -8.61 4.44
CA ALA A 86 -3.41 -9.36 5.14
C ALA A 86 -4.73 -8.58 5.15
N GLU A 87 -4.67 -7.28 5.39
CA GLU A 87 -5.83 -6.40 5.33
C GLU A 87 -6.39 -6.31 3.90
N LEU A 88 -5.53 -6.20 2.88
CA LEU A 88 -5.92 -6.20 1.47
C LEU A 88 -6.62 -7.50 1.08
N GLY A 89 -6.07 -8.65 1.48
CA GLY A 89 -6.68 -9.96 1.25
C GLY A 89 -8.08 -10.04 1.87
N LYS A 90 -8.23 -9.56 3.10
CA LYS A 90 -9.52 -9.47 3.79
C LYS A 90 -10.51 -8.53 3.09
N LEU A 91 -10.09 -7.32 2.72
CA LEU A 91 -10.94 -6.37 2.01
C LEU A 91 -11.40 -6.92 0.66
N SER A 92 -10.52 -7.61 -0.06
CA SER A 92 -10.85 -8.27 -1.33
C SER A 92 -11.83 -9.42 -1.13
N SER A 93 -11.61 -10.28 -0.13
CA SER A 93 -12.49 -11.43 0.14
C SER A 93 -13.90 -11.02 0.58
N HIS A 94 -14.05 -9.84 1.20
CA HIS A 94 -15.34 -9.28 1.63
C HIS A 94 -15.99 -8.40 0.55
N GLY A 95 -15.35 -8.19 -0.61
CA GLY A 95 -15.89 -7.38 -1.70
C GLY A 95 -15.85 -5.88 -1.47
N PHE A 96 -15.02 -5.38 -0.54
CA PHE A 96 -14.83 -3.94 -0.33
C PHE A 96 -13.94 -3.30 -1.41
N ILE A 97 -13.09 -4.09 -2.06
CA ILE A 97 -12.16 -3.63 -3.10
C ILE A 97 -12.24 -4.57 -4.30
N ASP A 98 -12.14 -4.01 -5.50
CA ASP A 98 -12.28 -4.79 -6.74
C ASP A 98 -10.95 -5.41 -7.19
N VAL A 99 -9.86 -4.64 -7.05
CA VAL A 99 -8.53 -5.02 -7.53
C VAL A 99 -7.46 -4.58 -6.53
N ILE A 100 -6.48 -5.45 -6.31
CA ILE A 100 -5.29 -5.16 -5.51
C ILE A 100 -4.11 -4.91 -6.46
N LEU A 101 -3.46 -3.75 -6.34
CA LEU A 101 -2.18 -3.44 -6.97
C LEU A 101 -1.05 -3.69 -5.97
N THR A 102 -0.32 -4.79 -6.16
CA THR A 102 0.85 -5.13 -5.32
C THR A 102 1.92 -5.86 -6.14
N THR A 103 3.16 -5.80 -5.66
CA THR A 103 4.27 -6.62 -6.16
C THR A 103 4.58 -7.81 -5.26
N ASP A 104 3.94 -7.94 -4.10
CA ASP A 104 4.14 -9.10 -3.23
C ASP A 104 3.15 -10.22 -3.61
N SER A 105 3.64 -11.44 -3.55
CA SER A 105 2.85 -12.66 -3.80
C SER A 105 2.14 -13.16 -2.55
N ASP A 106 2.52 -12.70 -1.36
CA ASP A 106 1.90 -13.09 -0.08
C ASP A 106 0.38 -12.79 -0.09
N ILE A 107 -0.05 -11.83 -0.92
CA ILE A 107 -1.46 -11.48 -1.10
C ILE A 107 -2.37 -12.67 -1.49
N PHE A 108 -1.84 -13.64 -2.23
CA PHE A 108 -2.62 -14.83 -2.62
C PHE A 108 -2.88 -15.75 -1.43
N VAL A 109 -1.93 -15.83 -0.49
CA VAL A 109 -2.08 -16.58 0.76
C VAL A 109 -3.13 -15.94 1.65
N PHE A 110 -3.24 -14.60 1.63
CA PHE A 110 -4.25 -13.84 2.36
C PHE A 110 -5.62 -13.76 1.66
N GLY A 111 -5.79 -14.43 0.51
CA GLY A 111 -7.09 -14.52 -0.18
C GLY A 111 -7.37 -13.44 -1.22
N GLY A 112 -6.35 -12.70 -1.67
CA GLY A 112 -6.48 -11.80 -2.81
C GLY A 112 -6.73 -12.57 -4.10
N SER A 113 -7.83 -12.25 -4.79
CA SER A 113 -8.29 -12.98 -5.98
C SER A 113 -8.07 -12.21 -7.29
N CYS A 114 -8.20 -10.89 -7.26
CA CYS A 114 -7.95 -10.01 -8.41
C CYS A 114 -6.74 -9.11 -8.14
N VAL A 115 -5.59 -9.52 -8.65
CA VAL A 115 -4.30 -8.85 -8.41
C VAL A 115 -3.74 -8.31 -9.72
N LEU A 116 -3.46 -7.01 -9.76
CA LEU A 116 -2.68 -6.37 -10.80
C LEU A 116 -1.23 -6.26 -10.33
N ARG A 117 -0.30 -6.73 -11.16
CA ARG A 117 1.15 -6.58 -10.94
C ARG A 117 1.74 -5.71 -12.05
N ARG A 118 2.67 -4.83 -11.69
CA ARG A 118 3.43 -4.00 -12.63
C ARG A 118 4.77 -4.64 -12.95
#